data_AF-W6ZZP6-F1
#
_entry.id   AF-W6ZZP6-F1
#
_cell.length_a   1.000
_cell.length_b   1.000
_cell.length_c   1.000
_cell.angle_alpha   90.00
_cell.angle_beta   90.00
_cell.angle_gamma   90.00
#
_symmetry.space_group_name_H-M   'P 1'
#
loop_
_entity.id
_entity.type
_entity.pdbx_description
1 polymer ?
#
loop_
_entity_poly.entity_id
_entity_poly.type
_entity_poly.pdbx_seq_one_letter_code
_entity_poly.pdbx_strand_id
1 'polypeptide(L)'
;MTDNIFKFNDYMRNIRKKEPTRSPCTQSPDLVRTLCDINAGKQPFQSPGEIEDPLIIRSADAQLTQVINSRKKFCLGLQLWASNLEITKGGGKNLLQEKNCRANDTRYGIGGGAGSGTCIQHAETGIWEKWRKEKITSLREKSVKNLVACMDIVEMIIDSFHIAPGKSSLMQEAELSSKGCEKLANRLDNWSNPKVRNEIMRQWFSSEQEGTWQYNNYQLGGKDFFEFLQELVYGDGKAHKNVYCARKGTRNADGTECEGDWCTIVKANSVSLAAGGGETEGPDITGPAGEGTAKVKGQEQSMTDKELATPTVAEAGDDGQRTLGGTGPEASKETGLTPGPRKDLMGGQETSQGSSIWAPLMGGGVAMILGILSVYGVYRIYYRGEAKRLGGYGRSRRNGNNPKRLGGGTPRNIKLKHF
;
A
#
# COMPACT_ATOMS: atom_id res chain seq x y z
N MET A 1 -15.99 5.57 32.57
CA MET A 1 -14.84 6.02 31.77
C MET A 1 -15.35 6.13 30.34
N THR A 2 -15.32 7.31 29.74
CA THR A 2 -15.82 7.49 28.36
C THR A 2 -14.73 7.03 27.40
N ASP A 3 -15.01 5.90 26.74
CA ASP A 3 -14.19 5.28 25.70
C ASP A 3 -14.11 6.18 24.47
N ASN A 4 -13.24 7.18 24.52
CA ASN A 4 -12.88 7.99 23.35
C ASN A 4 -11.96 7.19 22.41
N ILE A 5 -12.35 5.98 22.05
CA ILE A 5 -11.58 5.11 21.17
C ILE A 5 -11.62 5.71 19.76
N PHE A 6 -10.46 5.90 19.14
CA PHE A 6 -10.38 6.27 17.74
C PHE A 6 -10.96 5.14 16.87
N LYS A 7 -12.02 5.44 16.11
CA LYS A 7 -12.69 4.47 15.23
C LYS A 7 -12.25 4.71 13.78
N PHE A 8 -11.41 3.83 13.23
CA PHE A 8 -10.92 3.96 11.84
C PHE A 8 -12.06 3.98 10.80
N ASN A 9 -13.15 3.25 11.04
CA ASN A 9 -14.34 3.31 10.20
C ASN A 9 -14.97 4.72 10.16
N ASP A 10 -14.90 5.48 11.26
CA ASP A 10 -15.41 6.85 11.32
C ASP A 10 -14.50 7.83 10.60
N TYR A 11 -13.19 7.59 10.63
CA TYR A 11 -12.21 8.29 9.78
C TYR A 11 -12.55 8.09 8.29
N MET A 12 -12.72 6.84 7.85
CA MET A 12 -13.09 6.52 6.47
C MET A 12 -14.45 7.11 6.06
N ARG A 13 -15.42 7.12 6.98
CA ARG A 13 -16.69 7.82 6.77
C ARG A 13 -16.48 9.32 6.53
N ASN A 14 -15.55 9.95 7.23
CA ASN A 14 -15.28 11.38 7.09
C ASN A 14 -14.58 11.70 5.77
N ILE A 15 -13.60 10.88 5.35
CA ILE A 15 -13.02 10.95 4.01
C ILE A 15 -14.13 10.92 2.95
N ARG A 16 -15.02 9.93 3.03
CA ARG A 16 -16.14 9.78 2.08
C ARG A 16 -17.11 10.95 2.05
N LYS A 17 -17.43 11.54 3.20
CA LYS A 17 -18.35 12.68 3.31
C LYS A 17 -17.84 13.95 2.62
N LYS A 18 -16.53 14.05 2.38
CA LYS A 18 -15.91 15.18 1.67
C LYS A 18 -16.11 15.13 0.15
N GLU A 19 -16.56 14.00 -0.38
CA GLU A 19 -16.95 13.85 -1.78
C GLU A 19 -18.44 14.16 -1.96
N PRO A 20 -18.81 15.23 -2.69
CA PRO A 20 -20.21 15.55 -2.93
C PRO A 20 -20.89 14.41 -3.70
N THR A 21 -22.07 14.00 -3.27
CA THR A 21 -22.86 13.03 -4.04
C THR A 21 -23.49 13.74 -5.23
N ARG A 22 -22.84 13.68 -6.39
CA ARG A 22 -23.35 14.21 -7.66
C ARG A 22 -23.78 13.05 -8.57
N SER A 23 -24.77 13.27 -9.42
CA SER A 23 -25.17 12.33 -10.46
C SER A 23 -25.33 13.09 -11.77
N PRO A 24 -24.64 12.71 -12.86
CA PRO A 24 -23.76 11.54 -12.99
C PRO A 24 -22.39 11.70 -12.29
N CYS A 25 -21.77 10.59 -11.92
CA CYS A 25 -20.38 10.56 -11.46
C CYS A 25 -19.44 10.61 -12.67
N THR A 26 -18.39 11.44 -12.59
CA THR A 26 -17.35 11.49 -13.62
C THR A 26 -16.66 10.14 -13.69
N GLN A 27 -16.57 9.58 -14.90
CA GLN A 27 -15.87 8.31 -15.12
C GLN A 27 -14.37 8.57 -15.20
N SER A 28 -13.57 7.68 -14.63
CA SER A 28 -12.12 7.69 -14.77
C SER A 28 -11.73 6.62 -15.81
N PRO A 29 -10.88 6.95 -16.79
CA PRO A 29 -10.47 5.97 -17.81
C PRO A 29 -9.64 4.81 -17.24
N ASP A 30 -8.98 5.02 -16.10
CA ASP A 30 -8.01 4.08 -15.52
C ASP A 30 -8.51 3.36 -14.26
N LEU A 31 -9.70 3.71 -13.78
CA LEU A 31 -10.27 3.17 -12.54
C LEU A 31 -11.64 2.55 -12.81
N VAL A 32 -11.88 1.38 -12.25
CA VAL A 32 -13.17 0.66 -12.33
C VAL A 32 -14.30 1.43 -11.62
N ARG A 33 -13.96 2.26 -10.63
CA ARG A 33 -14.90 3.05 -9.82
C ARG A 33 -14.24 4.30 -9.25
N THR A 34 -15.07 5.25 -8.85
CA THR A 34 -14.68 6.47 -8.12
C THR A 34 -15.32 6.50 -6.73
N LEU A 35 -14.87 7.43 -5.87
CA LEU A 35 -15.49 7.70 -4.58
C LEU A 35 -16.96 8.17 -4.73
N CYS A 36 -17.27 8.86 -5.83
CA CYS A 36 -18.64 9.24 -6.18
C CYS A 36 -19.52 8.00 -6.40
N ASP A 37 -19.02 6.99 -7.13
CA ASP A 37 -19.77 5.75 -7.38
C ASP A 37 -20.05 4.99 -6.07
N ILE A 38 -19.04 4.89 -5.20
CA ILE A 38 -19.17 4.31 -3.86
C ILE A 38 -20.26 5.05 -3.06
N ASN A 39 -20.22 6.39 -3.06
CA ASN A 39 -21.17 7.21 -2.31
C ASN A 39 -22.58 7.13 -2.86
N ALA A 40 -22.75 7.15 -4.17
CA ALA A 40 -24.04 6.96 -4.83
C ALA A 40 -24.63 5.58 -4.51
N GLY A 41 -23.79 4.60 -4.14
CA GLY A 41 -24.22 3.21 -3.93
C GLY A 41 -24.81 2.61 -5.21
N LYS A 42 -24.53 3.23 -6.36
CA LYS A 42 -24.84 2.65 -7.66
C LYS A 42 -23.94 1.44 -7.80
N GLN A 43 -24.53 0.32 -8.18
CA GLN A 43 -23.78 -0.83 -8.63
C GLN A 43 -23.62 -0.68 -10.14
N PRO A 44 -22.50 -0.13 -10.64
CA PRO A 44 -22.12 -0.42 -12.02
C PRO A 44 -21.83 -1.93 -12.19
N PHE A 45 -21.69 -2.63 -11.06
CA PHE A 45 -21.36 -4.04 -10.95
C PHE A 45 -22.54 -4.94 -11.32
N GLN A 46 -22.30 -5.83 -12.28
CA GLN A 46 -23.28 -6.81 -12.75
C GLN A 46 -23.36 -8.02 -11.82
N SER A 47 -22.32 -8.27 -11.00
CA SER A 47 -22.28 -9.41 -10.10
C SER A 47 -21.85 -9.06 -8.66
N PRO A 48 -22.30 -9.84 -7.65
CA PRO A 48 -21.96 -9.65 -6.23
C PRO A 48 -20.47 -9.80 -5.85
N GLY A 49 -19.57 -10.04 -6.80
CA GLY A 49 -18.13 -10.14 -6.59
C GLY A 49 -17.35 -8.92 -7.09
N GLU A 50 -17.89 -8.17 -8.06
CA GLU A 50 -17.15 -7.11 -8.76
C GLU A 50 -16.84 -5.89 -7.87
N ILE A 51 -17.55 -5.73 -6.75
CA ILE A 51 -17.19 -4.70 -5.75
C ILE A 51 -15.79 -4.96 -5.17
N GLU A 52 -15.42 -6.24 -5.05
CA GLU A 52 -14.10 -6.67 -4.59
C GLU A 52 -13.12 -6.90 -5.75
N ASP A 53 -13.44 -6.47 -6.98
CA ASP A 53 -12.47 -6.49 -8.07
C ASP A 53 -11.44 -5.37 -7.88
N PRO A 54 -10.20 -5.56 -8.39
CA PRO A 54 -9.18 -4.52 -8.38
C PRO A 54 -9.73 -3.22 -8.97
N LEU A 55 -9.43 -2.11 -8.31
CA LEU A 55 -9.73 -0.77 -8.77
C LEU A 55 -8.95 -0.44 -10.06
N ILE A 56 -7.70 -0.88 -10.14
CA ILE A 56 -6.76 -0.57 -11.24
C ILE A 56 -6.80 -1.71 -12.27
N ILE A 57 -7.17 -1.37 -13.51
CA ILE A 57 -7.47 -2.35 -14.58
C ILE A 57 -6.22 -3.13 -15.05
N ARG A 58 -5.01 -2.61 -14.80
CA ARG A 58 -3.75 -3.19 -15.32
C ARG A 58 -2.65 -3.19 -14.27
N SER A 59 -2.50 -4.32 -13.59
CA SER A 59 -1.26 -4.68 -12.87
C SER A 59 -0.57 -5.77 -13.67
N ALA A 60 0.64 -5.50 -14.20
CA ALA A 60 1.42 -6.49 -14.95
C ALA A 60 2.26 -7.42 -14.04
N ASP A 61 2.40 -7.07 -12.75
CA ASP A 61 3.26 -7.77 -11.81
C ASP A 61 2.45 -8.76 -10.96
N ALA A 62 2.81 -10.04 -11.04
CA ALA A 62 2.15 -11.11 -10.30
C ALA A 62 2.32 -10.97 -8.77
N GLN A 63 3.48 -10.49 -8.31
CA GLN A 63 3.73 -10.27 -6.88
C GLN A 63 2.89 -9.10 -6.38
N LEU A 64 2.84 -8.00 -7.14
CA LEU A 64 1.99 -6.85 -6.81
C LEU A 64 0.51 -7.26 -6.75
N THR A 65 0.08 -8.10 -7.69
CA THR A 65 -1.30 -8.62 -7.74
C THR A 65 -1.65 -9.42 -6.48
N GLN A 66 -0.72 -10.21 -5.94
CA GLN A 66 -0.92 -10.91 -4.66
C GLN A 66 -1.16 -9.94 -3.49
N VAL A 67 -0.40 -8.83 -3.45
CA VAL A 67 -0.55 -7.80 -2.42
C VAL A 67 -1.86 -7.04 -2.58
N ILE A 68 -2.21 -6.64 -3.81
CA ILE A 68 -3.49 -5.98 -4.13
C ILE A 68 -4.69 -6.86 -3.75
N ASN A 69 -4.59 -8.17 -3.98
CA ASN A 69 -5.64 -9.13 -3.57
C ASN A 69 -5.80 -9.23 -2.04
N SER A 70 -4.83 -8.73 -1.27
CA SER A 70 -4.87 -8.69 0.19
C SER A 70 -5.39 -7.36 0.76
N ARG A 71 -5.75 -6.38 -0.07
CA ARG A 71 -6.23 -5.05 0.37
C ARG A 71 -7.39 -5.07 1.38
N LYS A 72 -8.35 -6.00 1.22
CA LYS A 72 -9.45 -6.18 2.19
C LYS A 72 -8.90 -6.56 3.56
N LYS A 73 -7.93 -7.50 3.60
CA LYS A 73 -7.25 -7.89 4.85
C LYS A 73 -6.50 -6.70 5.45
N PHE A 74 -5.80 -5.92 4.65
CA PHE A 74 -5.07 -4.76 5.17
C PHE A 74 -6.00 -3.71 5.79
N CYS A 75 -7.17 -3.46 5.21
CA CYS A 75 -8.18 -2.59 5.82
C CYS A 75 -8.71 -3.12 7.17
N LEU A 76 -8.88 -4.44 7.30
CA LEU A 76 -9.21 -5.08 8.58
C LEU A 76 -8.06 -4.92 9.59
N GLY A 77 -6.81 -5.09 9.14
CA GLY A 77 -5.60 -4.86 9.94
C GLY A 77 -5.50 -3.42 10.44
N LEU A 78 -5.68 -2.44 9.57
CA LEU A 78 -5.70 -1.02 9.90
C LEU A 78 -6.80 -0.68 10.92
N GLN A 79 -8.00 -1.25 10.78
CA GLN A 79 -9.08 -1.05 11.75
C GLN A 79 -8.73 -1.64 13.13
N LEU A 80 -8.20 -2.87 13.15
CA LEU A 80 -7.82 -3.54 14.39
C LEU A 80 -6.69 -2.79 15.09
N TRP A 81 -5.63 -2.45 14.36
CA TRP A 81 -4.50 -1.65 14.87
C TRP A 81 -4.93 -0.31 15.42
N ALA A 82 -5.68 0.47 14.63
CA ALA A 82 -6.18 1.77 15.04
C ALA A 82 -7.03 1.72 16.31
N SER A 83 -7.77 0.63 16.53
CA SER A 83 -8.56 0.44 17.75
C SER A 83 -7.76 0.08 18.99
N ASN A 84 -6.49 -0.33 18.83
CA ASN A 84 -5.56 -0.65 19.91
C ASN A 84 -4.55 0.48 20.18
N LEU A 85 -4.71 1.64 19.53
CA LEU A 85 -3.85 2.81 19.80
C LEU A 85 -4.14 3.37 21.19
N GLU A 86 -3.06 3.65 21.93
CA GLU A 86 -3.13 4.29 23.23
C GLU A 86 -3.33 5.80 23.07
N ILE A 87 -4.19 6.37 23.90
CA ILE A 87 -4.57 7.79 23.83
C ILE A 87 -3.95 8.53 25.00
N THR A 88 -2.90 9.29 24.71
CA THR A 88 -2.22 10.15 25.68
C THR A 88 -2.74 11.58 25.52
N LYS A 89 -3.25 12.18 26.59
CA LYS A 89 -3.69 13.58 26.57
C LYS A 89 -2.45 14.50 26.55
N GLY A 90 -2.29 15.36 25.55
CA GLY A 90 -1.14 16.28 25.48
C GLY A 90 -1.41 17.59 24.73
N GLY A 91 -1.07 18.73 25.32
CA GLY A 91 -0.92 20.00 24.59
C GLY A 91 -2.12 20.46 23.72
N GLY A 92 -3.35 20.12 24.09
CA GLY A 92 -4.57 20.49 23.35
C GLY A 92 -5.07 19.46 22.33
N LYS A 93 -4.32 18.37 22.07
CA LYS A 93 -4.76 17.23 21.26
C LYS A 93 -4.53 15.90 21.98
N ASN A 94 -5.25 14.87 21.56
CA ASN A 94 -5.08 13.51 22.01
C ASN A 94 -4.05 12.83 21.11
N LEU A 95 -2.89 12.49 21.67
CA LEU A 95 -1.85 11.76 20.95
C LEU A 95 -2.20 10.27 20.93
N LEU A 96 -2.36 9.72 19.73
CA LEU A 96 -2.52 8.30 19.46
C LEU A 96 -1.13 7.69 19.27
N GLN A 97 -0.79 6.69 20.06
CA GLN A 97 0.50 5.99 19.98
C GLN A 97 0.28 4.50 19.86
N GLU A 98 1.13 3.84 19.07
CA GLU A 98 1.19 2.39 19.07
C GLU A 98 1.69 1.90 20.44
N LYS A 99 1.00 0.89 20.99
CA LYS A 99 1.37 0.23 22.24
C LYS A 99 1.81 -1.21 21.97
N ASN A 100 0.91 -2.17 22.19
CA ASN A 100 1.21 -3.61 22.15
C ASN A 100 0.64 -4.32 20.91
N CYS A 101 0.13 -3.57 19.94
CA CYS A 101 -0.47 -4.12 18.73
C CYS A 101 0.37 -3.68 17.53
N ARG A 102 1.23 -4.57 17.04
CA ARG A 102 2.03 -4.36 15.83
C ARG A 102 1.34 -4.92 14.60
N ALA A 103 1.92 -4.72 13.42
CA ALA A 103 1.34 -5.16 12.16
C ALA A 103 1.14 -6.69 12.12
N ASN A 104 2.15 -7.47 12.54
CA ASN A 104 2.05 -8.93 12.59
C ASN A 104 1.03 -9.43 13.62
N ASP A 105 0.86 -8.71 14.73
CA ASP A 105 -0.09 -9.07 15.80
C ASP A 105 -1.55 -8.97 15.34
N THR A 106 -1.81 -8.22 14.25
CA THR A 106 -3.15 -8.15 13.64
C THR A 106 -3.55 -9.43 12.91
N ARG A 107 -2.57 -10.27 12.51
CA ARG A 107 -2.77 -11.46 11.66
C ARG A 107 -3.40 -11.18 10.29
N TYR A 108 -3.40 -9.92 9.86
CA TYR A 108 -3.93 -9.48 8.56
C TYR A 108 -2.82 -9.18 7.54
N GLY A 109 -1.57 -9.16 7.97
CA GLY A 109 -0.42 -9.03 7.10
C GLY A 109 -0.16 -10.28 6.23
N ILE A 110 0.65 -10.08 5.21
CA ILE A 110 1.23 -11.16 4.39
C ILE A 110 2.74 -11.32 4.63
N GLY A 111 3.35 -10.42 5.39
CA GLY A 111 4.73 -10.53 5.84
C GLY A 111 4.93 -11.80 6.67
N GLY A 112 6.03 -12.51 6.40
CA GLY A 112 6.42 -13.68 7.20
C GLY A 112 6.83 -13.24 8.60
N GLY A 113 6.12 -13.72 9.61
CA GLY A 113 6.46 -13.49 11.02
C GLY A 113 5.39 -14.10 11.92
N ALA A 114 5.80 -14.92 12.88
CA ALA A 114 4.92 -15.28 13.98
C ALA A 114 4.81 -14.04 14.88
N GLY A 115 3.68 -13.33 14.81
CA GLY A 115 3.38 -12.31 15.81
C GLY A 115 3.37 -12.96 17.19
N SER A 116 4.20 -12.46 18.10
CA SER A 116 4.24 -12.93 19.49
C SER A 116 3.10 -12.36 20.32
N GLY A 117 2.44 -11.29 19.84
CA GLY A 117 1.30 -10.64 20.46
C GLY A 117 -0.03 -10.95 19.78
N THR A 118 -1.11 -10.55 20.44
CA THR A 118 -2.44 -10.50 19.85
C THR A 118 -3.05 -9.13 20.10
N CYS A 119 -3.38 -8.41 19.02
CA CYS A 119 -4.21 -7.22 19.13
C CYS A 119 -5.59 -7.59 19.70
N ILE A 120 -6.08 -6.81 20.65
CA ILE A 120 -7.38 -7.06 21.28
C ILE A 120 -8.47 -6.64 20.27
N GLN A 121 -9.39 -7.55 19.97
CA GLN A 121 -10.56 -7.21 19.19
C GLN A 121 -11.60 -6.54 20.09
N HIS A 122 -11.86 -5.26 19.86
CA HIS A 122 -12.96 -4.57 20.52
C HIS A 122 -14.23 -4.76 19.70
N ALA A 123 -15.30 -5.27 20.33
CA ALA A 123 -16.58 -5.53 19.66
C ALA A 123 -17.15 -4.27 18.96
N GLU A 124 -16.89 -3.09 19.52
CA GLU A 124 -17.37 -1.82 18.97
C GLU A 124 -16.59 -1.31 17.76
N THR A 125 -15.37 -1.80 17.53
CA THR A 125 -14.48 -1.31 16.47
C THR A 125 -14.37 -2.31 15.32
N GLY A 126 -14.59 -3.60 15.58
CA GLY A 126 -14.59 -4.69 14.59
C GLY A 126 -15.79 -4.70 13.64
N ILE A 127 -16.34 -3.55 13.26
CA ILE A 127 -17.50 -3.44 12.38
C ILE A 127 -17.23 -4.19 11.06
N TRP A 128 -15.98 -4.20 10.59
CA TRP A 128 -15.63 -4.83 9.34
C TRP A 128 -15.35 -6.34 9.43
N GLU A 129 -15.26 -6.92 10.63
CA GLU A 129 -14.86 -8.33 10.84
C GLU A 129 -15.78 -9.32 10.12
N LYS A 130 -17.08 -9.00 9.99
CA LYS A 130 -18.02 -9.87 9.24
C LYS A 130 -17.64 -10.06 7.76
N TRP A 131 -17.02 -9.06 7.12
CA TRP A 131 -16.55 -9.17 5.73
C TRP A 131 -15.17 -9.83 5.59
N ARG A 132 -14.59 -10.33 6.68
CA ARG A 132 -13.35 -11.11 6.63
C ARG A 132 -13.48 -12.33 5.73
N LYS A 133 -14.59 -13.07 5.87
CA LYS A 133 -14.89 -14.28 5.10
C LYS A 133 -16.01 -14.08 4.09
N GLU A 134 -16.90 -13.13 4.35
CA GLU A 134 -18.03 -12.84 3.48
C GLU A 134 -17.59 -12.00 2.27
N LYS A 135 -18.26 -12.22 1.14
CA LYS A 135 -18.14 -11.37 -0.05
C LYS A 135 -19.03 -10.14 0.11
N ILE A 136 -18.52 -8.99 -0.30
CA ILE A 136 -19.30 -7.75 -0.34
C ILE A 136 -20.27 -7.80 -1.53
N THR A 137 -21.55 -8.04 -1.26
CA THR A 137 -22.59 -8.14 -2.30
C THR A 137 -23.31 -6.82 -2.58
N SER A 138 -23.24 -5.85 -1.67
CA SER A 138 -24.01 -4.60 -1.78
C SER A 138 -23.30 -3.41 -1.16
N LEU A 139 -23.30 -2.28 -1.88
CA LEU A 139 -22.86 -0.99 -1.38
C LEU A 139 -23.96 -0.25 -0.60
N ARG A 140 -25.07 -0.87 -0.20
CA ARG A 140 -26.13 -0.17 0.56
C ARG A 140 -25.70 0.19 1.97
N GLU A 141 -24.94 -0.68 2.63
CA GLU A 141 -24.52 -0.46 4.02
C GLU A 141 -23.38 0.58 4.10
N LYS A 142 -23.50 1.55 5.01
CA LYS A 142 -22.53 2.66 5.14
C LYS A 142 -21.11 2.18 5.47
N SER A 143 -21.01 1.17 6.33
CA SER A 143 -19.78 0.47 6.75
C SER A 143 -19.11 -0.25 5.57
N VAL A 144 -19.87 -0.91 4.70
CA VAL A 144 -19.35 -1.50 3.45
C VAL A 144 -18.72 -0.43 2.59
N LYS A 145 -19.45 0.67 2.33
CA LYS A 145 -18.92 1.76 1.52
C LYS A 145 -17.62 2.34 2.12
N ASN A 146 -17.49 2.39 3.44
CA ASN A 146 -16.25 2.78 4.12
C ASN A 146 -15.12 1.76 3.89
N LEU A 147 -15.40 0.46 3.98
CA LEU A 147 -14.43 -0.61 3.74
C LEU A 147 -13.95 -0.58 2.28
N VAL A 148 -14.85 -0.44 1.31
CA VAL A 148 -14.50 -0.36 -0.13
C VAL A 148 -13.66 0.88 -0.41
N ALA A 149 -13.99 2.03 0.18
CA ALA A 149 -13.14 3.22 0.06
C ALA A 149 -11.74 3.01 0.67
N CYS A 150 -11.63 2.26 1.76
CA CYS A 150 -10.33 1.88 2.31
C CYS A 150 -9.57 0.97 1.33
N MET A 151 -10.24 -0.04 0.76
CA MET A 151 -9.63 -0.96 -0.20
C MET A 151 -9.08 -0.22 -1.42
N ASP A 152 -9.82 0.76 -1.93
CA ASP A 152 -9.41 1.60 -3.06
C ASP A 152 -8.15 2.41 -2.74
N ILE A 153 -8.11 3.07 -1.57
CA ILE A 153 -6.94 3.84 -1.13
C ILE A 153 -5.73 2.93 -0.95
N VAL A 154 -5.89 1.80 -0.25
CA VAL A 154 -4.82 0.83 -0.01
C VAL A 154 -4.27 0.29 -1.33
N GLU A 155 -5.14 -0.04 -2.29
CA GLU A 155 -4.72 -0.49 -3.62
C GLU A 155 -3.94 0.59 -4.38
N MET A 156 -4.42 1.84 -4.38
CA MET A 156 -3.71 2.95 -5.02
C MET A 156 -2.34 3.19 -4.38
N ILE A 157 -2.21 3.06 -3.06
CA ILE A 157 -0.92 3.17 -2.37
C ILE A 157 0.00 2.02 -2.79
N ILE A 158 -0.46 0.77 -2.70
CA ILE A 158 0.33 -0.42 -3.07
C ILE A 158 0.84 -0.30 -4.52
N ASP A 159 -0.02 0.06 -5.46
CA ASP A 159 0.36 0.21 -6.87
C ASP A 159 1.28 1.42 -7.12
N SER A 160 1.03 2.55 -6.46
CA SER A 160 1.83 3.76 -6.68
C SER A 160 3.25 3.62 -6.18
N PHE A 161 3.42 2.87 -5.09
CA PHE A 161 4.70 2.62 -4.42
C PHE A 161 5.29 1.23 -4.73
N HIS A 162 4.66 0.46 -5.61
CA HIS A 162 5.10 -0.89 -5.98
C HIS A 162 5.40 -1.81 -4.77
N ILE A 163 4.55 -1.73 -3.74
CA ILE A 163 4.70 -2.47 -2.48
C ILE A 163 4.49 -3.96 -2.76
N ALA A 164 5.57 -4.74 -2.74
CA ALA A 164 5.57 -6.17 -3.04
C ALA A 164 6.55 -6.94 -2.13
N PRO A 165 6.22 -8.17 -1.69
CA PRO A 165 7.10 -8.96 -0.86
C PRO A 165 8.37 -9.39 -1.63
N GLY A 166 9.49 -9.54 -0.92
CA GLY A 166 10.70 -10.18 -1.46
C GLY A 166 11.58 -9.30 -2.34
N LYS A 167 11.25 -8.01 -2.55
CA LYS A 167 12.19 -7.06 -3.16
C LYS A 167 13.29 -6.71 -2.15
N SER A 168 14.54 -6.64 -2.61
CA SER A 168 15.65 -6.20 -1.77
C SER A 168 15.44 -4.74 -1.35
N SER A 169 15.84 -4.39 -0.12
CA SER A 169 15.63 -3.05 0.43
C SER A 169 16.15 -1.93 -0.48
N LEU A 170 17.30 -2.15 -1.13
CA LEU A 170 17.94 -1.17 -2.02
C LEU A 170 17.18 -0.92 -3.33
N MET A 171 16.71 -1.98 -4.01
CA MET A 171 15.90 -1.80 -5.22
C MET A 171 14.54 -1.21 -4.89
N GLN A 172 14.01 -1.56 -3.72
CA GLN A 172 12.72 -1.09 -3.27
C GLN A 172 12.74 0.39 -2.90
N GLU A 173 13.81 0.89 -2.26
CA GLU A 173 13.96 2.32 -1.96
C GLU A 173 14.04 3.17 -3.23
N ALA A 174 14.74 2.70 -4.26
CA ALA A 174 14.79 3.36 -5.57
C ALA A 174 13.42 3.38 -6.28
N GLU A 175 12.64 2.29 -6.18
CA GLU A 175 11.29 2.23 -6.74
C GLU A 175 10.29 3.09 -5.95
N LEU A 176 10.38 3.09 -4.62
CA LEU A 176 9.53 3.90 -3.75
C LEU A 176 9.76 5.40 -3.96
N SER A 177 10.99 5.79 -4.30
CA SER A 177 11.41 7.18 -4.40
C SER A 177 11.08 7.85 -5.74
N SER A 178 10.92 7.10 -6.84
CA SER A 178 10.91 7.68 -8.19
C SER A 178 9.54 8.15 -8.70
N LYS A 179 8.74 8.86 -7.87
CA LYS A 179 7.39 9.47 -8.14
C LYS A 179 6.18 8.77 -7.51
N GLY A 180 6.38 7.92 -6.49
CA GLY A 180 5.26 7.26 -5.79
C GLY A 180 4.17 8.23 -5.29
N CYS A 181 4.55 9.36 -4.69
CA CYS A 181 3.61 10.36 -4.19
C CYS A 181 2.86 11.10 -5.30
N GLU A 182 3.51 11.43 -6.40
CA GLU A 182 2.89 12.07 -7.56
C GLU A 182 1.88 11.13 -8.22
N LYS A 183 2.29 9.87 -8.45
CA LYS A 183 1.42 8.81 -9.00
C LYS A 183 0.20 8.59 -8.10
N LEU A 184 0.39 8.52 -6.79
CA LEU A 184 -0.72 8.38 -5.84
C LEU A 184 -1.64 9.61 -5.86
N ALA A 185 -1.09 10.82 -5.83
CA ALA A 185 -1.86 12.05 -5.86
C ALA A 185 -2.74 12.14 -7.11
N ASN A 186 -2.19 11.81 -8.29
CA ASN A 186 -2.93 11.79 -9.55
C ASN A 186 -4.05 10.73 -9.54
N ARG A 187 -3.78 9.53 -9.00
CA ARG A 187 -4.81 8.49 -8.87
C ARG A 187 -5.93 8.92 -7.92
N LEU A 188 -5.60 9.52 -6.78
CA LEU A 188 -6.57 10.04 -5.81
C LEU A 188 -7.41 11.20 -6.37
N ASP A 189 -6.81 12.03 -7.24
CA ASP A 189 -7.51 13.09 -7.95
C ASP A 189 -8.55 12.50 -8.90
N ASN A 190 -8.15 11.51 -9.71
CA ASN A 190 -9.04 10.80 -10.63
C ASN A 190 -10.12 9.99 -9.91
N TRP A 191 -9.82 9.47 -8.72
CA TRP A 191 -10.75 8.71 -7.91
C TRP A 191 -11.76 9.60 -7.16
N SER A 192 -11.42 10.85 -6.88
CA SER A 192 -12.22 11.73 -6.01
C SER A 192 -12.14 13.20 -6.43
N ASN A 193 -11.79 14.08 -5.50
CA ASN A 193 -11.58 15.50 -5.73
C ASN A 193 -10.31 15.98 -4.99
N PRO A 194 -9.74 17.14 -5.37
CA PRO A 194 -8.49 17.63 -4.78
C PRO A 194 -8.48 17.75 -3.26
N LYS A 195 -9.64 18.04 -2.63
CA LYS A 195 -9.77 18.14 -1.17
C LYS A 195 -9.63 16.77 -0.50
N VAL A 196 -10.21 15.73 -1.07
CA VAL A 196 -10.08 14.35 -0.57
C VAL A 196 -8.65 13.85 -0.78
N ARG A 197 -8.08 14.06 -1.97
CA ARG A 197 -6.68 13.77 -2.29
C ARG A 197 -5.73 14.38 -1.24
N ASN A 198 -5.80 15.69 -1.06
CA ASN A 198 -4.89 16.40 -0.15
C ASN A 198 -5.06 15.96 1.31
N GLU A 199 -6.28 15.61 1.72
CA GLU A 199 -6.54 15.07 3.05
C GLU A 199 -5.84 13.72 3.24
N ILE A 200 -6.01 12.79 2.30
CA ILE A 200 -5.41 11.45 2.36
C ILE A 200 -3.89 11.56 2.32
N MET A 201 -3.33 12.32 1.38
CA MET A 201 -1.87 12.50 1.24
C MET A 201 -1.24 13.04 2.53
N ARG A 202 -1.84 14.06 3.14
CA ARG A 202 -1.34 14.62 4.41
C ARG A 202 -1.48 13.65 5.58
N GLN A 203 -2.55 12.86 5.61
CA GLN A 203 -2.88 12.04 6.77
C GLN A 203 -2.23 10.65 6.74
N TRP A 204 -1.99 10.09 5.57
CA TRP A 204 -1.39 8.77 5.47
C TRP A 204 0.14 8.79 5.51
N PHE A 205 0.77 9.93 5.22
CA PHE A 205 2.23 10.10 5.08
C PHE A 205 2.76 11.21 6.01
N SER A 206 2.57 11.08 7.32
CA SER A 206 3.00 12.14 8.23
C SER A 206 4.51 12.06 8.47
N SER A 207 5.25 13.04 7.97
CA SER A 207 6.66 13.18 8.33
C SER A 207 6.77 13.66 9.78
N GLU A 208 7.79 13.18 10.51
CA GLU A 208 8.10 13.67 11.86
C GLU A 208 8.33 15.19 11.92
N GLN A 209 8.60 15.84 10.78
CA GLN A 209 8.96 17.26 10.69
C GLN A 209 7.79 18.18 10.28
N GLU A 210 6.85 17.73 9.44
CA GLU A 210 5.76 18.59 8.92
C GLU A 210 4.42 18.44 9.66
N GLY A 211 4.47 17.83 10.84
CA GLY A 211 3.30 17.64 11.68
C GLY A 211 2.71 16.26 11.50
N THR A 212 2.74 15.52 12.59
CA THR A 212 1.86 14.39 12.91
C THR A 212 0.49 14.47 12.24
N TRP A 213 -0.01 13.35 11.71
CA TRP A 213 -1.41 13.19 11.30
C TRP A 213 -2.34 13.88 12.27
N GLN A 214 -3.29 14.66 11.78
CA GLN A 214 -4.31 15.30 12.60
C GLN A 214 -5.69 14.99 12.06
N TYR A 215 -6.55 14.48 12.93
CA TYR A 215 -7.94 14.21 12.65
C TYR A 215 -8.79 14.56 13.86
N ASN A 216 -9.67 15.55 13.71
CA ASN A 216 -10.41 16.15 14.83
C ASN A 216 -9.41 16.57 15.94
N ASN A 217 -9.58 16.00 17.13
CA ASN A 217 -8.73 16.25 18.30
C ASN A 217 -7.61 15.21 18.43
N TYR A 218 -7.37 14.36 17.43
CA TYR A 218 -6.36 13.30 17.50
C TYR A 218 -5.13 13.63 16.68
N GLN A 219 -3.99 13.15 17.18
CA GLN A 219 -2.68 13.31 16.60
C GLN A 219 -1.97 11.96 16.59
N LEU A 220 -1.47 11.45 15.46
CA LEU A 220 -0.81 10.14 15.42
C LEU A 220 0.69 10.34 15.66
N GLY A 221 1.24 9.64 16.64
CA GLY A 221 2.65 9.68 16.97
C GLY A 221 3.35 8.36 16.64
N GLY A 222 4.61 8.45 16.23
CA GLY A 222 5.51 7.32 16.04
C GLY A 222 5.41 6.64 14.67
N LYS A 223 4.21 6.18 14.28
CA LYS A 223 3.99 5.41 13.05
C LYS A 223 2.74 5.90 12.32
N ASP A 224 2.83 6.15 11.03
CA ASP A 224 1.69 6.55 10.20
C ASP A 224 1.00 5.37 9.50
N PHE A 225 -0.10 5.64 8.78
CA PHE A 225 -0.85 4.60 8.09
C PHE A 225 -0.06 3.97 6.92
N PHE A 226 0.81 4.73 6.26
CA PHE A 226 1.65 4.23 5.18
C PHE A 226 2.74 3.29 5.71
N GLU A 227 3.44 3.69 6.76
CA GLU A 227 4.42 2.85 7.47
C GLU A 227 3.76 1.57 7.97
N PHE A 228 2.60 1.66 8.63
CA PHE A 228 1.87 0.48 9.09
C PHE A 228 1.44 -0.44 7.94
N LEU A 229 0.98 0.13 6.81
CA LEU A 229 0.62 -0.64 5.62
C LEU A 229 1.83 -1.38 5.03
N GLN A 230 3.01 -0.75 5.01
CA GLN A 230 4.25 -1.40 4.60
C GLN A 230 4.60 -2.56 5.54
N GLU A 231 4.46 -2.39 6.85
CA GLU A 231 4.72 -3.46 7.82
C GLU A 231 3.74 -4.64 7.67
N LEU A 232 2.49 -4.41 7.27
CA LEU A 232 1.57 -5.50 6.93
C LEU A 232 2.08 -6.35 5.75
N VAL A 233 2.89 -5.77 4.86
CA VAL A 233 3.46 -6.48 3.71
C VAL A 233 4.83 -7.07 4.01
N TYR A 234 5.71 -6.31 4.67
CA TYR A 234 7.11 -6.68 4.88
C TYR A 234 7.36 -7.37 6.22
N GLY A 235 6.51 -7.11 7.22
CA GLY A 235 6.67 -7.49 8.62
C GLY A 235 7.05 -6.30 9.51
N ASP A 236 6.89 -6.48 10.83
CA ASP A 236 7.18 -5.43 11.83
C ASP A 236 8.59 -4.86 11.70
N GLY A 237 8.71 -3.52 11.80
CA GLY A 237 9.99 -2.81 11.78
C GLY A 237 10.69 -2.79 10.41
N LYS A 238 10.04 -3.29 9.35
CA LYS A 238 10.61 -3.36 8.00
C LYS A 238 10.01 -2.34 7.03
N ALA A 239 9.26 -1.37 7.52
CA ALA A 239 8.78 -0.27 6.71
C ALA A 239 9.89 0.74 6.39
N HIS A 240 9.81 1.34 5.19
CA HIS A 240 10.74 2.38 4.76
C HIS A 240 10.32 3.72 5.37
N LYS A 241 10.96 4.11 6.48
CA LYS A 241 10.63 5.32 7.26
C LYS A 241 11.14 6.62 6.63
N ASN A 242 12.02 6.50 5.64
CA ASN A 242 12.66 7.64 5.02
C ASN A 242 11.87 8.17 3.81
N VAL A 243 10.82 7.47 3.35
CA VAL A 243 9.98 7.89 2.23
C VAL A 243 8.72 8.57 2.76
N TYR A 244 8.48 9.81 2.36
CA TYR A 244 7.26 10.54 2.69
C TYR A 244 6.79 11.43 1.52
N CYS A 245 5.54 11.88 1.59
CA CYS A 245 4.96 12.76 0.59
C CYS A 245 4.90 14.18 1.11
N ALA A 246 5.43 15.11 0.32
CA ALA A 246 5.37 16.54 0.61
C ALA A 246 4.63 17.29 -0.48
N ARG A 247 4.08 18.43 -0.09
CA ARG A 247 3.34 19.30 -0.99
C ARG A 247 4.30 20.29 -1.65
N LYS A 248 3.93 20.78 -2.84
CA LYS A 248 4.61 21.92 -3.47
C LYS A 248 4.85 23.07 -2.48
N GLY A 249 6.09 23.56 -2.45
CA GLY A 249 6.55 24.61 -1.53
C GLY A 249 7.25 24.10 -0.28
N THR A 250 7.19 22.79 0.02
CA THR A 250 8.10 22.17 0.99
C THR A 250 9.48 22.07 0.36
N ARG A 251 10.51 22.54 1.08
CA ARG A 251 11.91 22.38 0.67
C ARG A 251 12.42 21.01 1.08
N ASN A 252 12.98 20.28 0.12
CA ASN A 252 13.65 19.01 0.37
C ASN A 252 14.97 19.23 1.13
N ALA A 253 15.51 18.16 1.73
CA ALA A 253 16.78 18.21 2.45
C ALA A 253 17.98 18.59 1.53
N ASP A 254 17.87 18.31 0.24
CA ASP A 254 18.83 18.68 -0.80
C ASP A 254 18.57 20.08 -1.40
N GLY A 255 17.57 20.80 -0.88
CA GLY A 255 17.17 22.12 -1.37
C GLY A 255 16.33 22.09 -2.66
N THR A 256 16.01 20.92 -3.22
CA THR A 256 15.12 20.82 -4.37
C THR A 256 13.68 21.12 -3.96
N GLU A 257 12.92 21.76 -4.86
CA GLU A 257 11.49 21.99 -4.66
C GLU A 257 10.67 20.96 -5.44
N CYS A 258 9.53 20.54 -4.90
CA CYS A 258 8.61 19.65 -5.60
C CYS A 258 8.14 20.29 -6.92
N GLU A 259 8.36 19.60 -8.05
CA GLU A 259 7.90 20.04 -9.38
C GLU A 259 6.37 19.96 -9.52
N GLY A 260 5.74 18.94 -8.90
CA GLY A 260 4.29 18.73 -8.87
C GLY A 260 3.59 19.18 -7.59
N ASP A 261 2.25 19.05 -7.56
CA ASP A 261 1.42 19.31 -6.37
C ASP A 261 1.88 18.51 -5.14
N TRP A 262 2.35 17.29 -5.39
CA TRP A 262 2.93 16.37 -4.42
C TRP A 262 4.19 15.74 -4.99
N CYS A 263 5.24 15.62 -4.19
CA CYS A 263 6.44 14.89 -4.56
C CYS A 263 6.88 13.91 -3.46
N THR A 264 7.65 12.90 -3.86
CA THR A 264 8.27 11.97 -2.93
C THR A 264 9.54 12.61 -2.39
N ILE A 265 9.68 12.68 -1.06
CA ILE A 265 10.93 13.05 -0.42
C ILE A 265 11.52 11.80 0.24
N VAL A 266 12.80 11.58 -0.01
CA VAL A 266 13.61 10.60 0.72
C VAL A 266 14.45 11.37 1.72
N LYS A 267 14.26 11.15 3.02
CA LYS A 267 15.22 11.65 4.01
C LYS A 267 16.55 10.96 3.72
N ALA A 268 17.58 11.74 3.41
CA ALA A 268 18.95 11.23 3.41
C ALA A 268 19.12 10.53 4.76
N ASN A 269 19.33 9.21 4.73
CA ASN A 269 19.48 8.43 5.95
C ASN A 269 20.45 9.20 6.83
N SER A 270 20.00 9.66 8.00
CA SER A 270 20.92 10.01 9.06
C SER A 270 21.78 8.77 9.19
N VAL A 271 23.01 8.83 8.70
CA VAL A 271 23.91 7.70 8.60
C VAL A 271 23.87 7.07 9.99
N SER A 272 23.16 5.96 10.11
CA SER A 272 23.20 5.14 11.31
C SER A 272 24.64 4.68 11.29
N LEU A 273 25.50 5.41 12.00
CA LEU A 273 26.89 5.09 12.23
C LEU A 273 26.87 3.63 12.61
N ALA A 274 27.23 2.79 11.63
CA ALA A 274 27.21 1.37 11.78
C ALA A 274 28.06 1.07 13.00
N ALA A 275 27.54 0.19 13.86
CA ALA A 275 28.18 -0.34 15.04
C ALA A 275 29.66 -0.65 14.77
N GLY A 276 30.52 0.33 15.04
CA GLY A 276 31.92 0.11 15.30
C GLY A 276 31.99 -0.47 16.69
N GLY A 277 31.81 -1.79 16.79
CA GLY A 277 32.20 -2.57 17.95
C GLY A 277 33.71 -2.47 18.12
N GLY A 278 34.17 -1.35 18.66
CA GLY A 278 35.47 -1.21 19.28
C GLY A 278 35.21 -1.05 20.77
N GLU A 279 35.29 -2.15 21.52
CA GLU A 279 35.57 -2.11 22.95
C GLU A 279 36.84 -1.27 23.14
N THR A 280 36.64 -0.02 23.51
CA THR A 280 37.68 0.77 24.17
C THR A 280 37.26 0.83 25.61
N GLU A 281 37.88 -0.01 26.43
CA GLU A 281 37.94 0.15 27.87
C GLU A 281 38.44 1.57 28.16
N GLY A 282 37.50 2.44 28.55
CA GLY A 282 37.78 3.78 29.03
C GLY A 282 37.63 3.81 30.56
N PRO A 283 38.53 4.48 31.29
CA PRO A 283 38.69 4.28 32.72
C PRO A 283 37.58 4.91 33.55
N ASP A 284 37.30 4.25 34.67
CA ASP A 284 36.44 4.66 35.75
C ASP A 284 36.90 6.02 36.33
N ILE A 285 36.06 7.05 36.16
CA ILE A 285 36.23 8.34 36.85
C ILE A 285 34.97 8.62 37.66
N THR A 286 35.01 8.16 38.90
CA THR A 286 34.19 8.68 40.00
C THR A 286 34.60 10.12 40.33
N GLY A 287 33.64 11.05 40.31
CA GLY A 287 33.80 12.41 40.82
C GLY A 287 32.45 13.08 41.10
N PRO A 288 32.33 13.91 42.17
CA PRO A 288 31.10 14.03 42.94
C PRO A 288 30.16 15.16 42.50
N ALA A 289 28.94 15.06 43.02
CA ALA A 289 27.82 15.98 42.88
C ALA A 289 28.18 17.44 43.17
N GLY A 290 27.86 18.32 42.21
CA GLY A 290 27.86 19.76 42.37
C GLY A 290 26.52 20.34 41.94
N GLU A 291 25.74 20.77 42.92
CA GLU A 291 24.58 21.65 42.77
C GLU A 291 24.95 22.95 42.06
N GLY A 292 24.21 23.30 41.01
CA GLY A 292 24.42 24.53 40.25
C GLY A 292 23.13 24.99 39.59
N THR A 293 22.28 25.68 40.34
CA THR A 293 21.14 26.45 39.83
C THR A 293 21.61 27.59 38.92
N ALA A 294 21.25 27.55 37.64
CA ALA A 294 21.42 28.67 36.72
C ALA A 294 20.06 29.14 36.17
N LYS A 295 19.67 30.33 36.60
CA LYS A 295 18.57 31.15 36.06
C LYS A 295 18.79 31.41 34.56
N VAL A 296 17.88 30.95 33.72
CA VAL A 296 17.77 31.38 32.32
C VAL A 296 16.82 32.59 32.25
N LYS A 297 17.37 33.76 31.92
CA LYS A 297 16.60 34.95 31.56
C LYS A 297 16.01 34.74 30.17
N GLY A 298 14.68 34.83 30.07
CA GLY A 298 13.97 34.91 28.80
C GLY A 298 14.25 36.23 28.10
N GLN A 299 14.63 36.14 26.83
CA GLN A 299 14.74 37.27 25.92
C GLN A 299 13.60 37.15 24.92
N GLU A 300 12.59 38.01 25.09
CA GLU A 300 11.56 38.26 24.10
C GLU A 300 12.20 38.86 22.83
N GLN A 301 12.00 38.22 21.68
CA GLN A 301 12.18 38.87 20.39
C GLN A 301 10.87 38.79 19.61
N SER A 302 10.19 39.94 19.66
CA SER A 302 9.13 40.38 18.79
C SER A 302 9.60 40.41 17.33
N MET A 303 8.94 39.69 16.43
CA MET A 303 9.07 39.87 14.99
C MET A 303 7.87 40.65 14.46
N THR A 304 8.15 41.89 14.07
CA THR A 304 7.30 42.76 13.26
C THR A 304 7.35 42.39 11.78
N ASP A 305 6.19 42.49 11.14
CA ASP A 305 5.92 42.35 9.71
C ASP A 305 6.82 43.22 8.81
N LYS A 306 7.18 42.69 7.63
CA LYS A 306 7.47 43.53 6.45
C LYS A 306 7.27 42.79 5.11
N GLU A 307 6.08 43.01 4.57
CA GLU A 307 5.73 43.46 3.21
C GLU A 307 6.76 43.31 2.06
N LEU A 308 6.35 42.47 1.08
CA LEU A 308 6.22 42.69 -0.37
C LEU A 308 7.37 43.34 -1.17
N ALA A 309 7.93 42.57 -2.11
CA ALA A 309 8.37 43.09 -3.41
C ALA A 309 8.41 41.97 -4.47
N THR A 310 7.66 42.18 -5.56
CA THR A 310 7.68 41.48 -6.84
C THR A 310 8.93 41.88 -7.66
N PRO A 311 9.46 41.01 -8.53
CA PRO A 311 9.55 41.40 -9.95
C PRO A 311 9.22 40.23 -10.90
N THR A 312 8.31 40.41 -11.86
CA THR A 312 8.49 40.96 -13.22
C THR A 312 9.25 40.03 -14.17
N VAL A 313 8.48 39.61 -15.16
CA VAL A 313 8.74 38.78 -16.35
C VAL A 313 9.87 39.32 -17.22
N ALA A 314 10.67 38.42 -17.80
CA ALA A 314 11.37 38.65 -19.05
C ALA A 314 11.31 37.37 -19.92
N GLU A 315 10.60 37.48 -21.06
CA GLU A 315 10.67 36.57 -22.20
C GLU A 315 11.91 36.89 -23.06
N ALA A 316 12.62 35.84 -23.46
CA ALA A 316 13.40 35.68 -24.69
C ALA A 316 13.79 34.19 -24.70
N GLY A 317 13.43 33.35 -25.66
CA GLY A 317 13.66 33.52 -27.08
C GLY A 317 14.80 32.58 -27.47
N ASP A 318 14.57 31.78 -28.51
CA ASP A 318 15.55 31.26 -29.48
C ASP A 318 15.70 29.73 -29.61
N ASP A 319 15.72 29.39 -30.89
CA ASP A 319 15.64 28.13 -31.59
C ASP A 319 16.88 27.25 -31.43
N GLY A 320 16.72 25.94 -31.62
CA GLY A 320 17.82 24.99 -31.48
C GLY A 320 17.58 23.62 -32.10
N GLN A 321 17.18 23.60 -33.37
CA GLN A 321 17.11 22.43 -34.22
C GLN A 321 18.46 21.70 -34.32
N ARG A 322 18.55 20.41 -33.95
CA ARG A 322 19.61 19.50 -34.42
C ARG A 322 19.06 18.11 -34.73
N THR A 323 19.25 17.75 -35.99
CA THR A 323 18.98 16.50 -36.68
C THR A 323 20.17 15.52 -36.57
N LEU A 324 19.92 14.29 -37.05
CA LEU A 324 20.84 13.20 -37.40
C LEU A 324 21.21 12.30 -36.22
N GLY A 325 21.02 10.98 -36.24
CA GLY A 325 20.96 10.05 -37.37
C GLY A 325 22.04 9.00 -37.13
N GLY A 326 21.65 7.73 -36.93
CA GLY A 326 22.59 6.65 -36.62
C GLY A 326 21.95 5.28 -36.77
N THR A 327 21.83 4.83 -38.02
CA THR A 327 21.57 3.45 -38.43
C THR A 327 22.86 2.62 -38.40
N GLY A 328 22.78 1.36 -37.98
CA GLY A 328 23.71 0.32 -38.43
C GLY A 328 24.08 -0.74 -37.37
N PRO A 329 24.46 -1.96 -37.80
CA PRO A 329 23.76 -3.17 -37.40
C PRO A 329 24.68 -4.27 -36.82
N GLU A 330 24.07 -5.46 -36.68
CA GLU A 330 24.69 -6.80 -36.67
C GLU A 330 25.12 -7.43 -35.34
N ALA A 331 24.27 -8.40 -34.94
CA ALA A 331 24.60 -9.82 -34.81
C ALA A 331 25.87 -10.22 -34.06
N SER A 332 25.70 -11.04 -33.01
CA SER A 332 26.14 -12.45 -33.07
C SER A 332 25.97 -13.21 -31.75
N LYS A 333 25.68 -14.50 -31.92
CA LYS A 333 26.00 -15.66 -31.08
C LYS A 333 25.02 -16.06 -29.97
N GLU A 334 24.05 -16.86 -30.42
CA GLU A 334 23.70 -18.12 -29.77
C GLU A 334 24.96 -18.96 -29.45
N THR A 335 25.03 -19.45 -28.21
CA THR A 335 25.64 -20.74 -27.90
C THR A 335 24.90 -21.34 -26.72
N GLY A 336 24.13 -22.39 -26.99
CA GLY A 336 23.61 -23.28 -25.97
C GLY A 336 24.67 -24.30 -25.55
N LEU A 337 24.71 -24.63 -24.27
CA LEU A 337 25.33 -25.85 -23.76
C LEU A 337 24.52 -26.39 -22.57
N THR A 338 24.03 -27.61 -22.83
CA THR A 338 23.54 -28.73 -22.01
C THR A 338 23.85 -28.75 -20.50
N PRO A 339 22.88 -29.17 -19.65
CA PRO A 339 23.11 -29.48 -18.24
C PRO A 339 23.58 -30.94 -18.05
N GLY A 340 24.75 -31.13 -17.43
CA GLY A 340 25.27 -32.43 -17.01
C GLY A 340 24.79 -32.84 -15.61
N PRO A 341 24.63 -34.15 -15.33
CA PRO A 341 24.20 -34.65 -14.03
C PRO A 341 25.41 -34.83 -13.09
N ARG A 342 25.35 -34.28 -11.87
CA ARG A 342 26.26 -34.65 -10.78
C ARG A 342 25.61 -35.71 -9.91
N LYS A 343 26.23 -36.88 -9.87
CA LYS A 343 26.10 -37.89 -8.81
C LYS A 343 27.33 -37.80 -7.89
N ASP A 344 27.11 -38.28 -6.67
CA ASP A 344 28.06 -38.67 -5.64
C ASP A 344 28.67 -37.56 -4.77
N LEU A 345 28.24 -37.48 -3.51
CA LEU A 345 29.05 -37.94 -2.38
C LEU A 345 28.18 -38.08 -1.11
N MET A 346 28.04 -39.33 -0.65
CA MET A 346 27.72 -39.70 0.72
C MET A 346 28.98 -39.55 1.59
N GLY A 347 28.83 -39.04 2.81
CA GLY A 347 29.85 -39.14 3.85
C GLY A 347 29.65 -38.11 4.96
N GLY A 348 29.38 -38.56 6.18
CA GLY A 348 29.30 -37.67 7.35
C GLY A 348 28.35 -38.17 8.43
N GLN A 349 28.63 -39.37 8.95
CA GLN A 349 27.99 -39.95 10.12
C GLN A 349 28.71 -39.42 11.37
N GLU A 350 28.10 -38.49 12.11
CA GLU A 350 28.54 -38.17 13.48
C GLU A 350 27.56 -38.78 14.48
N THR A 351 28.06 -39.81 15.16
CA THR A 351 27.46 -40.48 16.30
C THR A 351 27.62 -39.61 17.56
N SER A 352 26.53 -39.01 18.04
CA SER A 352 26.45 -38.55 19.42
C SER A 352 25.73 -39.60 20.26
N GLN A 353 26.51 -40.32 21.08
CA GLN A 353 26.03 -41.23 22.11
C GLN A 353 25.23 -40.44 23.16
N GLY A 354 23.93 -40.69 23.21
CA GLY A 354 23.04 -40.27 24.31
C GLY A 354 21.99 -41.34 24.50
N SER A 355 22.17 -42.15 25.54
CA SER A 355 21.30 -43.27 25.91
C SER A 355 19.86 -42.80 26.20
N SER A 356 18.91 -43.20 25.36
CA SER A 356 17.48 -43.24 25.72
C SER A 356 16.84 -44.49 25.12
N ILE A 357 16.43 -45.38 26.00
CA ILE A 357 16.02 -46.78 25.73
C ILE A 357 14.55 -46.88 25.27
N TRP A 358 13.93 -45.81 24.75
CA TRP A 358 12.47 -45.76 24.51
C TRP A 358 11.99 -45.33 23.12
N ALA A 359 12.78 -45.52 22.05
CA ALA A 359 12.31 -45.13 20.71
C ALA A 359 12.58 -46.17 19.61
N PRO A 360 11.68 -47.16 19.45
CA PRO A 360 11.39 -47.66 18.11
C PRO A 360 9.90 -47.95 17.94
N LEU A 361 9.05 -46.92 17.86
CA LEU A 361 7.64 -47.11 17.44
C LEU A 361 7.02 -45.91 16.69
N MET A 362 7.66 -44.74 16.70
CA MET A 362 7.11 -43.53 16.05
C MET A 362 7.62 -43.26 14.62
N GLY A 363 8.56 -44.06 14.09
CA GLY A 363 9.14 -43.83 12.75
C GLY A 363 8.32 -44.36 11.57
N GLY A 364 7.43 -45.33 11.79
CA GLY A 364 6.69 -45.99 10.71
C GLY A 364 5.48 -45.20 10.17
N GLY A 365 4.83 -44.41 11.03
CA GLY A 365 3.57 -43.74 10.68
C GLY A 365 3.74 -42.64 9.62
N VAL A 366 4.84 -41.88 9.69
CA VAL A 366 5.09 -40.75 8.79
C VAL A 366 5.40 -41.24 7.36
N ALA A 367 6.16 -42.33 7.23
CA ALA A 367 6.46 -42.93 5.93
C ALA A 367 5.21 -43.49 5.25
N MET A 368 4.28 -44.07 6.02
CA MET A 368 3.02 -44.60 5.49
C MET A 368 2.10 -43.49 4.96
N ILE A 369 2.01 -42.36 5.67
CA ILE A 369 1.20 -41.20 5.24
C ILE A 369 1.78 -40.58 3.95
N LEU A 370 3.10 -40.43 3.86
CA LEU A 370 3.76 -39.92 2.66
C LEU A 370 3.61 -40.89 1.46
N GLY A 371 3.63 -42.20 1.70
CA GLY A 371 3.36 -43.21 0.69
C GLY A 371 1.92 -43.16 0.14
N ILE A 372 0.92 -42.93 1.00
CA ILE A 372 -0.48 -42.81 0.55
C ILE A 372 -0.69 -41.53 -0.28
N LEU A 373 -0.07 -40.42 0.13
CA LEU A 373 -0.18 -39.15 -0.61
C LEU A 373 0.49 -39.19 -1.98
N SER A 374 1.62 -39.90 -2.12
CA SER A 374 2.31 -40.04 -3.41
C SER A 374 1.49 -40.88 -4.41
N VAL A 375 0.88 -41.98 -3.95
CA VAL A 375 -0.02 -42.81 -4.78
C VAL A 375 -1.26 -42.01 -5.22
N TYR A 376 -1.85 -41.19 -4.33
CA TYR A 376 -2.99 -40.35 -4.67
C TYR A 376 -2.65 -39.27 -5.73
N GLY A 377 -1.45 -38.69 -5.67
CA GLY A 377 -0.96 -37.74 -6.67
C GLY A 377 -0.87 -38.35 -8.07
N VAL A 378 -0.33 -39.57 -8.19
CA VAL A 378 -0.23 -40.30 -9.45
C VAL A 378 -1.61 -40.70 -9.98
N TYR A 379 -2.48 -41.22 -9.12
CA TYR A 379 -3.86 -41.59 -9.47
C TYR A 379 -4.64 -40.41 -10.07
N ARG A 380 -4.50 -39.22 -9.48
CA ARG A 380 -5.19 -38.01 -9.94
C ARG A 380 -4.77 -37.56 -11.34
N ILE A 381 -3.51 -37.75 -11.71
CA ILE A 381 -2.99 -37.36 -13.04
C ILE A 381 -3.52 -38.31 -14.11
N TYR A 382 -3.54 -39.62 -13.83
CA TYR A 382 -3.99 -40.63 -14.80
C TYR A 382 -5.49 -40.51 -15.10
N TYR A 383 -6.34 -40.36 -14.07
CA TYR A 383 -7.80 -40.38 -14.26
C TYR A 383 -8.42 -39.05 -14.70
N ARG A 384 -7.70 -37.92 -14.63
CA ARG A 384 -8.19 -36.64 -15.20
C ARG A 384 -7.93 -36.50 -16.70
N GLY A 385 -7.09 -37.36 -17.29
CA GLY A 385 -6.74 -37.30 -18.71
C GLY A 385 -7.85 -37.79 -19.67
N GLU A 386 -8.72 -38.69 -19.23
CA GLU A 386 -9.67 -39.36 -20.15
C GLU A 386 -11.03 -38.66 -20.30
N ALA A 387 -11.42 -37.78 -19.37
CA ALA A 387 -12.75 -37.16 -19.38
C ALA A 387 -12.97 -36.05 -20.45
N LYS A 388 -12.03 -35.82 -21.37
CA LYS A 388 -12.13 -34.75 -22.39
C LYS A 388 -12.15 -35.20 -23.85
N ARG A 389 -12.23 -36.50 -24.16
CA ARG A 389 -12.18 -36.96 -25.57
C ARG A 389 -13.45 -37.58 -26.15
N LEU A 390 -14.56 -37.66 -25.42
CA LEU A 390 -15.81 -38.24 -25.92
C LEU A 390 -17.01 -37.31 -25.65
N GLY A 391 -17.31 -36.42 -26.59
CA GLY A 391 -18.53 -35.61 -26.64
C GLY A 391 -18.24 -34.16 -27.04
N GLY A 392 -18.65 -33.63 -28.19
CA GLY A 392 -19.48 -34.20 -29.24
C GLY A 392 -19.34 -33.39 -30.52
N TYR A 393 -19.41 -34.11 -31.63
CA TYR A 393 -19.85 -33.62 -32.92
C TYR A 393 -21.25 -33.00 -32.80
N GLY A 394 -21.49 -31.83 -33.40
CA GLY A 394 -22.87 -31.45 -33.73
C GLY A 394 -23.18 -29.98 -33.96
N ARG A 395 -23.24 -29.61 -35.25
CA ARG A 395 -24.12 -28.57 -35.86
C ARG A 395 -23.84 -27.10 -35.53
N SER A 396 -23.41 -26.29 -36.51
CA SER A 396 -24.23 -25.76 -37.62
C SER A 396 -25.39 -24.88 -37.15
N ARG A 397 -25.24 -23.55 -37.25
CA ARG A 397 -26.07 -22.72 -38.14
C ARG A 397 -25.75 -21.22 -38.08
N ARG A 398 -25.78 -20.64 -39.29
CA ARG A 398 -26.21 -19.29 -39.67
C ARG A 398 -25.30 -18.11 -39.35
N ASN A 399 -24.40 -17.87 -40.31
CA ASN A 399 -24.22 -16.55 -40.89
C ASN A 399 -25.58 -15.98 -41.35
N GLY A 400 -26.05 -14.96 -40.66
CA GLY A 400 -27.13 -14.08 -41.10
C GLY A 400 -26.55 -12.71 -41.44
N ASN A 401 -26.23 -12.51 -42.72
CA ASN A 401 -26.11 -11.19 -43.33
C ASN A 401 -27.37 -10.38 -43.04
N ASN A 402 -27.21 -9.19 -42.46
CA ASN A 402 -28.28 -8.20 -42.42
C ASN A 402 -27.76 -6.88 -42.99
N PRO A 403 -28.20 -6.47 -44.20
CA PRO A 403 -27.82 -5.19 -44.77
C PRO A 403 -28.73 -4.06 -44.25
N LYS A 404 -28.09 -2.92 -43.98
CA LYS A 404 -28.57 -1.55 -44.23
C LYS A 404 -30.03 -1.23 -43.84
N ARG A 405 -30.21 -0.59 -42.67
CA ARG A 405 -31.26 0.42 -42.49
C ARG A 405 -30.63 1.81 -42.48
N LEU A 406 -30.83 2.53 -43.58
CA LEU A 406 -30.68 3.97 -43.69
C LEU A 406 -31.76 4.62 -42.82
N GLY A 407 -31.36 5.17 -41.67
CA GLY A 407 -32.18 6.06 -40.86
C GLY A 407 -31.94 7.49 -41.30
N GLY A 408 -32.96 8.12 -41.88
CA GLY A 408 -32.95 9.50 -42.34
C GLY A 408 -32.61 10.49 -41.22
N GLY A 409 -31.63 11.34 -41.49
CA GLY A 409 -31.30 12.49 -40.67
C GLY A 409 -32.41 13.53 -40.74
N THR A 410 -32.87 13.97 -39.57
CA THR A 410 -33.66 15.19 -39.39
C THR A 410 -32.68 16.33 -39.12
N PRO A 411 -32.68 17.43 -39.89
CA PRO A 411 -31.80 18.57 -39.61
C PRO A 411 -32.30 19.34 -38.40
N ARG A 412 -31.45 19.49 -37.37
CA ARG A 412 -31.66 20.46 -36.28
C ARG A 412 -31.21 21.83 -36.76
N ASN A 413 -32.16 22.75 -36.83
CA ASN A 413 -31.94 24.19 -36.93
C ASN A 413 -31.14 24.68 -35.70
N ILE A 414 -29.92 25.15 -35.92
CA ILE A 414 -29.15 25.92 -34.95
C ILE A 414 -29.48 27.40 -35.21
N LYS A 415 -30.26 28.02 -34.31
CA LYS A 415 -30.38 29.48 -34.24
C LYS A 415 -29.14 30.02 -33.53
N LEU A 416 -28.24 30.64 -34.29
CA LEU A 416 -27.23 31.57 -33.77
C LEU A 416 -27.96 32.81 -33.25
N LYS A 417 -27.86 33.07 -31.94
CA LYS A 417 -28.12 34.39 -31.36
C LYS A 417 -26.78 35.09 -31.22
N HIS A 418 -26.63 36.18 -31.97
CA HIS A 418 -25.66 37.24 -31.66
C HIS A 418 -26.03 37.90 -30.34
N PHE A 419 -25.07 37.99 -29.43
CA PHE A 419 -24.83 39.14 -28.55
C PHE A 419 -23.35 39.18 -28.20
#